data_AF-A0A497NPA1-F1
#
_entry.id   AF-A0A497NPA1-F1
#
_cell.length_a   1.000
_cell.length_b   1.000
_cell.length_c   1.000
_cell.angle_alpha   90.00
_cell.angle_beta   90.00
_cell.angle_gamma   90.00
#
_symmetry.space_group_name_H-M   'P 1'
#
loop_
_entity.id
_entity.type
_entity.pdbx_description
1 polymer ?
#
loop_
_entity_poly.entity_id
_entity_poly.type
_entity_poly.pdbx_seq_one_letter_code
_entity_poly.pdbx_strand_id
1 'polypeptide(L)'
;MTSFLIEIKCPHHGVERFRIKLIRKYNIKSNAIIPKFRRKPTNELSGLILGRNVKIKEAEEYLMRYFREAGITNSIISIKILK
;
A
#
# COMPACT_ATOMS: atom_id res chain seq x y z
N MET A 1 6.29 13.06 3.72
CA MET A 1 6.60 12.05 2.66
C MET A 1 5.42 11.10 2.65
N THR A 2 4.62 11.11 1.58
CA THR A 2 3.27 10.53 1.64
C THR A 2 3.30 9.00 1.75
N SER A 3 2.50 8.47 2.66
CA SER A 3 2.41 7.02 2.91
C SER A 3 1.02 6.63 3.40
N PHE A 4 0.61 5.40 3.16
CA PHE A 4 -0.54 4.80 3.83
C PHE A 4 -0.05 4.10 5.10
N LEU A 5 -0.69 4.38 6.23
CA LEU A 5 -0.60 3.61 7.46
C LEU A 5 -1.74 2.61 7.45
N ILE A 6 -1.40 1.34 7.61
CA ILE A 6 -2.35 0.24 7.56
C ILE A 6 -2.30 -0.44 8.90
N GLU A 7 -3.46 -0.55 9.53
CA GLU A 7 -3.67 -1.27 10.78
C GLU A 7 -4.38 -2.58 10.47
N ILE A 8 -3.78 -3.69 10.87
CA ILE A 8 -4.36 -5.03 10.70
C ILE A 8 -4.51 -5.71 12.06
N LYS A 9 -5.54 -6.54 12.18
CA LYS A 9 -5.73 -7.47 13.28
C LYS A 9 -4.86 -8.71 13.03
N CYS A 10 -3.91 -8.97 13.92
CA CYS A 10 -3.08 -10.16 13.87
C CYS A 10 -3.51 -11.11 15.00
N PRO A 11 -3.74 -12.41 14.73
CA PRO A 11 -4.15 -13.36 15.76
C PRO A 11 -3.08 -13.56 16.84
N HIS A 12 -1.79 -13.33 16.54
CA HIS A 12 -0.69 -13.55 17.48
C HIS A 12 -0.37 -12.31 18.32
N HIS A 13 -0.35 -11.13 17.70
CA HIS A 13 0.07 -9.87 18.34
C HIS A 13 -1.08 -8.87 18.60
N GLY A 14 -2.33 -9.25 18.28
CA GLY A 14 -3.51 -8.41 18.43
C GLY A 14 -3.68 -7.42 17.29
N VAL A 15 -2.84 -6.38 17.24
CA VAL A 15 -2.86 -5.34 16.21
C VAL A 15 -1.46 -5.07 15.69
N GLU A 16 -1.28 -5.20 14.37
CA GLU A 16 -0.04 -4.84 13.69
C GLU A 16 -0.25 -3.62 12.80
N ARG A 17 0.82 -2.84 12.65
CA ARG A 17 0.80 -1.61 11.85
C ARG A 17 1.98 -1.59 10.91
N PHE A 18 1.73 -1.27 9.65
CA PHE A 18 2.80 -1.08 8.68
C PHE A 18 2.51 0.08 7.73
N ARG A 19 3.58 0.56 7.08
CA ARG A 19 3.52 1.72 6.20
C ARG A 19 3.83 1.32 4.77
N ILE A 20 2.95 1.73 3.86
CA ILE A 20 3.16 1.63 2.42
C ILE A 20 3.53 3.01 1.89
N LYS A 21 4.77 3.15 1.40
CA LYS A 21 5.26 4.43 0.87
C LYS A 21 4.65 4.73 -0.49
N LEU A 22 4.21 5.96 -0.72
CA LEU A 22 3.81 6.44 -2.04
C LEU A 22 4.98 7.18 -2.68
N ILE A 23 5.48 6.64 -3.78
CA ILE A 23 6.68 7.15 -4.47
C ILE A 23 6.25 7.65 -5.84
N ARG A 24 6.22 8.97 -6.04
CA ARG A 24 5.95 9.54 -7.37
C ARG A 24 7.18 9.42 -8.27
N LYS A 25 6.98 8.89 -9.47
CA LYS A 25 7.99 8.84 -10.52
C LYS A 25 7.48 9.54 -11.78
N TYR A 26 8.37 10.30 -12.41
CA TYR A 26 8.07 11.04 -13.65
C TYR A 26 8.55 10.33 -14.91
N ASN A 27 9.44 9.34 -14.78
CA ASN A 27 9.95 8.54 -15.90
C ASN A 27 9.18 7.22 -16.09
N ILE A 28 7.88 7.21 -15.79
CA ILE A 28 6.97 6.07 -16.02
C ILE A 28 5.68 6.59 -16.64
N LYS A 29 4.84 5.68 -17.17
CA LYS A 29 3.51 6.05 -17.68
C LYS A 29 2.76 6.90 -16.63
N SER A 30 2.17 7.99 -17.08
CA SER A 30 1.54 9.01 -16.23
C SER A 30 0.45 8.46 -15.30
N ASN A 31 -0.27 7.43 -15.73
CA ASN A 31 -1.36 6.78 -15.00
C ASN A 31 -0.96 5.40 -14.42
N ALA A 32 0.33 5.06 -14.38
CA ALA A 32 0.76 3.76 -13.86
C ALA A 32 0.78 3.72 -12.34
N ILE A 33 0.33 2.59 -11.79
CA ILE A 33 0.49 2.21 -10.39
C ILE A 33 1.28 0.91 -10.39
N ILE A 34 2.48 0.93 -9.81
CA ILE A 34 3.39 -0.22 -9.80
C ILE A 34 3.66 -0.60 -8.35
N PRO A 35 3.33 -1.82 -7.91
CA PRO A 35 3.63 -2.28 -6.56
C PRO A 35 5.14 -2.46 -6.40
N LYS A 36 5.67 -1.98 -5.27
CA LYS A 36 7.07 -2.15 -4.89
C LYS A 36 7.15 -3.09 -3.71
N PHE A 37 7.73 -4.26 -3.94
CA PHE A 37 7.93 -5.26 -2.89
C PHE A 37 9.31 -5.14 -2.24
N ARG A 38 9.42 -5.58 -0.99
CA ARG A 38 10.70 -5.80 -0.31
C ARG A 38 11.39 -7.02 -0.93
N ARG A 39 12.71 -6.96 -1.07
CA ARG A 39 13.49 -8.11 -1.56
C ARG A 39 13.80 -9.13 -0.46
N LYS A 40 13.93 -8.70 0.80
CA LYS A 40 14.25 -9.52 1.98
C LYS A 40 13.68 -8.86 3.25
N PRO A 41 13.34 -9.61 4.32
CA PRO A 41 13.32 -11.08 4.40
C PRO A 41 12.12 -11.73 3.67
N THR A 42 11.00 -11.02 3.55
CA THR A 42 9.78 -11.49 2.86
C THR A 42 9.40 -10.55 1.72
N ASN A 43 8.76 -11.10 0.66
CA ASN A 43 8.35 -10.36 -0.54
C ASN A 43 7.04 -9.59 -0.31
N GLU A 44 7.04 -8.71 0.68
CA GLU A 44 5.87 -7.95 1.12
C GLU A 44 5.77 -6.60 0.42
N LEU A 45 4.53 -6.12 0.26
CA LEU A 45 4.26 -4.82 -0.32
C LEU A 45 4.82 -3.71 0.57
N SER A 46 5.81 -2.99 0.06
CA SER A 46 6.55 -1.97 0.80
C SER A 46 6.21 -0.53 0.38
N GLY A 47 5.65 -0.40 -0.81
CA GLY A 47 5.30 0.89 -1.40
C GLY A 47 4.55 0.73 -2.71
N LEU A 48 3.97 1.83 -3.17
CA LEU A 48 3.43 2.00 -4.50
C LEU A 48 4.21 3.07 -5.23
N ILE A 49 4.64 2.76 -6.44
CA ILE A 49 5.22 3.72 -7.37
C ILE A 49 4.06 4.26 -8.21
N LEU A 50 3.86 5.58 -8.15
CA LEU A 50 2.75 6.27 -8.79
C LEU A 50 3.26 7.15 -9.94
N GLY A 51 2.57 7.10 -11.07
CA GLY A 51 2.75 8.05 -12.16
C GLY A 51 2.27 9.47 -11.79
N ARG A 52 2.61 10.45 -12.63
CA ARG A 52 2.34 11.88 -12.38
C ARG A 52 0.85 12.19 -12.13
N ASN A 53 -0.04 11.50 -12.83
CA ASN A 53 -1.48 11.78 -12.86
C ASN A 53 -2.30 10.89 -11.92
N VAL A 54 -1.65 9.96 -11.21
CA VAL A 54 -2.35 9.07 -10.29
C VAL A 54 -2.78 9.85 -9.04
N LYS A 55 -4.09 9.83 -8.77
CA LYS A 55 -4.70 10.40 -7.58
C LYS A 55 -4.49 9.47 -6.38
N ILE A 56 -4.49 10.05 -5.19
CA ILE A 56 -4.39 9.28 -3.94
C ILE A 56 -5.51 8.23 -3.83
N LYS A 57 -6.73 8.60 -4.24
CA LYS A 57 -7.89 7.71 -4.23
C LYS A 57 -7.67 6.45 -5.11
N GLU A 58 -7.05 6.61 -6.27
CA GLU A 58 -6.73 5.47 -7.15
C GLU A 58 -5.68 4.55 -6.52
N ALA A 59 -4.71 5.13 -5.80
CA ALA A 59 -3.72 4.34 -5.06
C ALA A 59 -4.36 3.59 -3.87
N GLU A 60 -5.34 4.20 -3.19
CA GLU A 60 -6.12 3.57 -2.13
C GLU A 60 -6.99 2.42 -2.66
N GLU A 61 -7.72 2.64 -3.77
CA GLU A 61 -8.51 1.61 -4.45
C GLU A 61 -7.63 0.44 -4.91
N TYR A 62 -6.43 0.73 -5.43
CA TYR A 62 -5.45 -0.29 -5.78
C TYR A 62 -5.04 -1.13 -4.56
N LEU A 63 -4.75 -0.50 -3.42
CA LEU A 63 -4.40 -1.21 -2.19
C LEU A 63 -5.54 -2.08 -1.68
N MET A 64 -6.76 -1.55 -1.67
CA MET A 64 -7.94 -2.31 -1.25
C MET A 64 -8.12 -3.56 -2.12
N ARG A 65 -7.96 -3.43 -3.45
CA ARG A 65 -7.99 -4.57 -4.37
C ARG A 65 -6.87 -5.57 -4.08
N TYR A 66 -5.64 -5.10 -3.90
CA TYR A 66 -4.49 -5.95 -3.57
C TYR A 66 -4.73 -6.77 -2.29
N PHE A 67 -5.26 -6.14 -1.24
CA PHE A 67 -5.54 -6.84 0.01
C PHE A 67 -6.70 -7.82 -0.08
N ARG A 68 -7.66 -7.54 -0.97
CA ARG A 68 -8.76 -8.44 -1.28
C ARG A 68 -8.27 -9.69 -1.98
N GLU A 69 -7.42 -9.53 -2.99
CA GLU A 69 -6.79 -10.64 -3.72
C GLU A 69 -5.86 -11.45 -2.81
N ALA A 70 -5.19 -10.80 -1.86
CA ALA A 70 -4.35 -11.46 -0.86
C ALA A 70 -5.14 -12.13 0.29
N GLY A 71 -6.47 -11.99 0.33
CA GLY A 71 -7.33 -12.61 1.35
C GLY A 71 -7.22 -12.00 2.75
N ILE A 72 -6.59 -10.82 2.89
CA ILE A 72 -6.35 -10.17 4.18
C ILE A 72 -7.28 -8.99 4.49
N THR A 73 -8.23 -8.68 3.59
CA THR A 73 -9.20 -7.58 3.78
C THR A 73 -9.94 -7.63 5.11
N ASN A 74 -10.39 -8.82 5.54
CA ASN A 74 -11.14 -8.98 6.79
C ASN A 74 -10.30 -8.65 8.03
N SER A 75 -8.99 -8.71 7.91
CA SER A 75 -8.06 -8.36 8.98
C SER A 75 -7.72 -6.87 8.99
N ILE A 76 -8.07 -6.10 7.95
CA ILE A 76 -7.76 -4.67 7.92
C ILE A 76 -8.74 -3.91 8.82
N ILE A 77 -8.18 -3.22 9.81
CA ILE A 77 -8.93 -2.39 10.75
C ILE A 77 -9.05 -0.97 10.18
N SER A 78 -7.95 -0.41 9.69
CA SER A 78 -7.97 0.94 9.11
C SER A 78 -6.86 1.17 8.09
N ILE A 79 -7.13 2.07 7.14
CA ILE A 79 -6.15 2.63 6.21
C ILE A 79 -6.20 4.15 6.37
N LYS A 80 -5.08 4.75 6.74
CA LYS A 80 -4.96 6.21 6.93
C LYS A 80 -3.85 6.76 6.06
N ILE A 81 -4.08 7.92 5.45
CA ILE A 81 -3.01 8.62 4.74
C ILE A 81 -2.22 9.50 5.71
N LEU A 82 -0.89 9.37 5.65
CA LEU A 82 0.07 10.22 6.33
C LEU A 82 0.77 11.05 5.26
N LYS A 83 0.69 12.38 5.37
CA LYS A 83 1.32 13.32 4.43
C LYS A 83 2.82 13.52 4.71
#